data_AF-A0A8S1CLY0-F1
#
_entry.id   AF-A0A8S1CLY0-F1
#
_cell.length_a   1.000
_cell.length_b   1.000
_cell.length_c   1.000
_cell.angle_alpha   90.00
_cell.angle_beta   90.00
_cell.angle_gamma   90.00
#
_symmetry.space_group_name_H-M   'P 1'
#
loop_
_entity.id
_entity.type
_entity.pdbx_description
1 polymer ?
#
loop_
_entity_poly.entity_id
_entity_poly.type
_entity_poly.pdbx_seq_one_letter_code
_entity_poly.pdbx_strand_id
1 'polypeptide(L)'
;MSSLHDRGSIAMTTEKSAAVFIVPKDDTEEPNFCIRTGCTRQATRHPDWEDEYCSAECVVAHCKNIFNQWCKTKREAEEKNK
;
A
#
# COMPACT_ATOMS: atom_id res chain seq x y z
N MET A 1 25.42 -12.09 -52.63
CA MET A 1 24.03 -12.53 -52.45
C MET A 1 23.94 -13.24 -51.12
N SER A 2 23.48 -12.53 -50.09
CA SER A 2 23.23 -13.06 -48.76
C SER A 2 22.17 -14.16 -48.81
N SER A 3 22.37 -15.29 -48.13
CA SER A 3 21.22 -16.11 -47.71
C SER A 3 21.57 -17.09 -46.61
N LEU A 4 21.15 -16.73 -45.39
CA LEU A 4 20.59 -17.57 -44.33
C LEU A 4 21.43 -18.74 -43.78
N HIS A 5 22.00 -18.49 -42.60
CA HIS A 5 22.26 -19.54 -41.61
C HIS A 5 20.93 -20.14 -41.14
N ASP A 6 20.85 -21.46 -41.18
CA ASP A 6 19.74 -22.30 -40.72
C ASP A 6 19.48 -22.04 -39.23
N ARG A 7 18.28 -21.52 -38.91
CA ARG A 7 17.87 -21.24 -37.52
C ARG A 7 17.63 -22.57 -36.81
N GLY A 8 18.37 -22.77 -35.73
CA GLY A 8 18.27 -23.92 -34.86
C GLY A 8 16.84 -24.32 -34.52
N SER A 9 16.58 -25.62 -34.63
CA SER A 9 15.40 -26.27 -34.12
C SER A 9 15.54 -26.42 -32.60
N ILE A 10 14.93 -25.50 -31.85
CA ILE A 10 14.75 -25.66 -30.41
C ILE A 10 13.36 -26.28 -30.24
N ALA A 11 13.31 -27.57 -29.93
CA ALA A 11 12.08 -28.23 -29.54
C ALA A 11 11.49 -27.51 -28.32
N MET A 12 10.36 -26.83 -28.49
CA MET A 12 9.62 -26.22 -27.38
C MET A 12 9.02 -27.36 -26.55
N THR A 13 9.66 -27.67 -25.44
CA THR A 13 9.12 -28.56 -24.42
C THR A 13 7.85 -27.93 -23.87
N THR A 14 6.76 -28.69 -23.91
CA THR A 14 5.45 -28.30 -23.41
C THR A 14 5.53 -28.14 -21.90
N GLU A 15 5.86 -26.93 -21.43
CA GLU A 15 5.76 -26.58 -20.02
C GLU A 15 4.28 -26.50 -19.69
N LYS A 16 3.80 -27.46 -18.90
CA LYS A 16 2.45 -27.50 -18.35
C LYS A 16 2.22 -26.18 -17.60
N SER A 17 1.59 -25.23 -18.28
CA SER A 17 1.19 -23.96 -17.70
C SER A 17 0.17 -24.27 -16.61
N ALA A 18 0.64 -24.22 -15.35
CA ALA A 18 -0.24 -24.22 -14.20
C ALA A 18 -1.14 -23.00 -14.37
N ALA A 19 -2.42 -23.22 -14.66
CA ALA A 19 -3.41 -22.18 -14.70
C ALA A 19 -3.44 -21.49 -13.33
N VAL A 20 -2.73 -20.37 -13.22
CA VAL A 20 -2.91 -19.44 -12.11
C VAL A 20 -4.33 -18.92 -12.27
N PHE A 21 -5.21 -19.32 -11.37
CA PHE A 21 -6.51 -18.72 -11.22
C PHE A 21 -6.26 -17.27 -10.80
N ILE A 22 -6.22 -16.35 -11.76
CA ILE A 22 -6.33 -14.93 -11.45
C ILE A 22 -7.74 -14.77 -10.94
N VAL A 23 -7.90 -14.82 -9.61
CA VAL A 23 -9.10 -14.31 -8.96
C VAL A 23 -9.17 -12.85 -9.39
N PRO A 24 -10.17 -12.41 -10.16
CA PRO A 24 -10.41 -10.99 -10.31
C PRO A 24 -10.63 -10.50 -8.88
N LYS A 25 -9.68 -9.73 -8.34
CA LYS A 25 -9.91 -9.06 -7.07
C LYS A 25 -11.09 -8.14 -7.36
N ASP A 26 -12.27 -8.58 -6.96
CA ASP A 26 -13.48 -7.78 -7.04
C ASP A 26 -13.18 -6.57 -6.17
N ASP A 27 -12.82 -5.44 -6.80
CA ASP A 27 -12.54 -4.16 -6.17
C ASP A 27 -13.83 -3.55 -5.57
N THR A 28 -14.73 -4.39 -5.05
CA THR A 28 -15.73 -3.98 -4.06
C THR A 28 -15.01 -3.86 -2.71
N GLU A 29 -13.96 -3.03 -2.69
CA GLU A 29 -13.39 -2.47 -1.47
C GLU A 29 -14.49 -1.57 -0.90
N GLU A 30 -15.04 -1.92 0.28
CA GLU A 30 -15.95 -1.02 0.96
C GLU A 30 -15.28 0.37 1.07
N PRO A 31 -16.03 1.47 0.85
CA PRO A 31 -15.44 2.80 0.87
C PRO A 31 -14.83 3.08 2.24
N ASN A 32 -13.51 2.99 2.33
CA ASN A 32 -12.75 3.32 3.53
C ASN A 32 -12.82 4.83 3.78
N PHE A 33 -13.05 5.23 5.02
CA PHE A 33 -13.06 6.64 5.42
C PHE A 33 -11.71 7.02 6.02
N CYS A 34 -11.34 8.30 5.85
CA CYS A 34 -10.09 8.80 6.40
C CYS A 34 -10.01 8.59 7.91
N ILE A 35 -8.95 7.93 8.38
CA ILE A 35 -8.78 7.58 9.81
C ILE A 35 -8.47 8.78 10.70
N ARG A 36 -8.18 9.95 10.12
CA ARG A 36 -7.93 11.18 10.89
C ARG A 36 -9.21 11.58 11.63
N THR A 37 -9.14 11.66 12.95
CA THR A 37 -10.24 12.10 13.81
C THR A 37 -10.85 13.41 13.32
N GLY A 38 -12.18 13.42 13.13
CA GLY A 38 -12.93 14.57 12.62
C GLY A 38 -12.83 14.80 11.11
N CYS A 39 -12.31 13.85 10.34
CA CYS A 39 -12.41 13.84 8.88
C CYS A 39 -13.55 12.91 8.43
N THR A 40 -14.42 13.38 7.54
CA THR A 40 -15.51 12.58 6.96
C THR A 40 -15.30 12.25 5.48
N ARG A 41 -14.14 12.64 4.93
CA ARG A 41 -13.79 12.38 3.53
C ARG A 41 -13.44 10.91 3.35
N GLN A 42 -13.85 10.34 2.23
CA GLN A 42 -13.43 9.02 1.80
C GLN A 42 -11.91 8.99 1.63
N ALA A 43 -11.28 7.93 2.12
CA ALA A 43 -9.86 7.71 1.93
C ALA A 43 -9.58 7.41 0.45
N THR A 44 -8.42 7.85 -0.01
CA THR A 44 -8.03 7.77 -1.41
C THR A 44 -6.92 6.75 -1.57
N ARG A 45 -6.99 5.96 -2.64
CA ARG A 45 -5.95 5.01 -2.96
C ARG A 45 -4.63 5.68 -3.31
N HIS A 46 -3.58 5.32 -2.58
CA HIS A 46 -2.25 5.91 -2.77
C HIS A 46 -1.16 4.91 -2.38
N PRO A 47 -0.06 4.81 -3.15
CA PRO A 47 1.01 3.84 -2.91
C PRO A 47 1.73 4.02 -1.58
N ASP A 48 1.72 5.23 -1.01
CA ASP A 48 2.42 5.52 0.23
C ASP A 48 1.56 5.31 1.49
N TRP A 49 0.23 5.15 1.37
CA TRP A 49 -0.66 5.18 2.53
C TRP A 49 -1.92 4.29 2.47
N GLU A 50 -1.87 3.18 1.72
CA GLU A 50 -2.80 2.02 1.80
C GLU A 50 -4.27 2.36 2.07
N ASP A 51 -4.79 3.40 1.41
CA ASP A 51 -6.20 3.79 1.45
C ASP A 51 -6.69 4.21 2.86
N GLU A 52 -5.79 4.70 3.72
CA GLU A 52 -6.12 5.13 5.09
C GLU A 52 -6.48 6.63 5.18
N TYR A 53 -5.98 7.43 4.24
CA TYR A 53 -6.10 8.88 4.27
C TYR A 53 -6.67 9.45 2.98
N CYS A 54 -7.45 10.53 3.12
CA CYS A 54 -8.03 11.26 1.99
C CYS A 54 -7.08 12.30 1.36
N SER A 55 -5.93 12.56 1.99
CA SER A 55 -4.95 13.56 1.53
C SER A 55 -3.67 13.50 2.36
N ALA A 56 -2.55 13.95 1.76
CA ALA A 56 -1.27 14.12 2.45
C ALA A 56 -1.37 15.05 3.69
N GLU A 57 -2.22 16.08 3.63
CA GLU A 57 -2.46 16.96 4.79
C GLU A 57 -3.01 16.18 5.99
N CYS A 58 -3.89 15.20 5.74
CA CYS A 58 -4.46 14.37 6.81
C CYS A 58 -3.42 13.41 7.39
N VAL A 59 -2.51 12.87 6.57
CA VAL A 59 -1.37 12.06 7.02
C VAL A 59 -0.51 12.89 7.97
N VAL A 60 -0.06 14.07 7.53
CA VAL A 60 0.84 14.93 8.31
C VAL A 60 0.17 15.39 9.61
N ALA A 61 -1.11 15.77 9.57
CA ALA A 61 -1.86 16.15 10.76
C ALA A 61 -1.96 14.99 11.76
N HIS A 62 -2.22 13.77 11.28
CA HIS A 62 -2.29 12.57 12.12
C HIS A 62 -0.93 12.25 12.76
N CYS A 63 0.15 12.20 11.97
CA CYS A 63 1.50 11.93 12.49
C CYS A 63 1.91 12.95 13.56
N LYS A 64 1.62 14.24 13.37
CA LYS A 64 1.88 15.29 14.37
C LYS A 64 1.10 15.04 15.67
N ASN A 65 -0.18 14.66 15.57
CA ASN A 65 -1.00 14.37 16.74
C ASN A 65 -0.45 13.17 17.53
N ILE A 66 -0.17 12.05 16.85
CA ILE A 66 0.39 10.84 17.49
C ILE A 66 1.73 11.14 18.16
N PHE A 67 2.61 11.88 17.48
CA PHE A 67 3.90 12.29 18.03
C PHE A 67 3.74 13.16 19.28
N ASN A 68 2.87 14.16 19.24
CA ASN A 68 2.61 15.04 20.38
C ASN A 68 2.03 14.28 21.59
N GLN A 69 1.12 13.34 21.34
CA GLN A 69 0.58 12.47 22.40
C GLN A 69 1.68 11.61 23.02
N TRP A 70 2.55 11.01 22.20
CA TRP A 70 3.71 10.26 22.68
C TRP A 70 4.64 11.12 23.54
N CYS A 71 5.00 12.33 23.09
CA CYS A 71 5.84 13.24 23.87
C CYS A 71 5.21 13.59 25.22
N LYS A 72 3.88 13.78 25.26
CA LYS A 72 3.15 14.05 26.51
C LYS A 72 3.24 12.87 27.47
N THR A 73 2.92 11.66 27.01
CA THR A 73 3.01 10.44 27.81
C THR A 73 4.42 10.20 28.35
N LYS A 74 5.45 10.51 27.56
CA LYS A 74 6.85 10.38 27.99
C LYS A 74 7.20 11.32 29.15
N ARG A 75 6.82 12.61 29.07
CA ARG A 75 7.06 13.57 30.16
C ARG A 75 6.32 13.17 31.44
N GLU A 76 5.06 12.75 31.33
CA GLU A 76 4.26 12.30 32.48
C GLU A 76 4.86 11.05 33.15
N ALA A 77 5.50 10.17 32.39
CA ALA A 77 6.20 9.00 32.93
C ALA A 77 7.49 9.39 33.66
N GLU A 78 8.23 10.37 33.16
CA GLU A 78 9.44 10.88 33.82
C GLU A 78 9.12 11.60 35.13
N GLU A 79 8.04 12.38 35.17
CA GLU A 79 7.58 13.07 36.38
C GLU A 79 7.17 12.09 37.49
N LYS A 80 6.54 10.97 37.14
CA LYS A 80 6.14 9.92 38.11
C LYS A 80 7.30 9.12 38.68
N ASN A 81 8.45 9.13 38.01
CA ASN A 81 9.65 8.42 38.47
C ASN A 81 10.58 9.29 39.34
N LYS A 82 10.19 10.55 39.61
CA LYS A 82 10.91 11.49 40.46
C LYS A 82 10.29 11.58 41.84
#